data_AF-A0A358EPV9-F1
#
_entry.id   AF-A0A358EPV9-F1
#
_cell.length_a   1.000
_cell.length_b   1.000
_cell.length_c   1.000
_cell.angle_alpha   90.00
_cell.angle_beta   90.00
_cell.angle_gamma   90.00
#
_symmetry.space_group_name_H-M   'P 1'
#
loop_
_entity.id
_entity.type
_entity.pdbx_description
1 polymer ?
#
loop_
_entity_poly.entity_id
_entity_poly.type
_entity_poly.pdbx_seq_one_letter_code
_entity_poly.pdbx_strand_id
1 'polypeptide(L)'
;NNCAWKVRRFNYFDYNKRPLENLYDSPMTKPSLFFDWLGDREKSSKDEDEWDLLKLAKNPQVSVRMRGVMEKCDYCSARIQNAKIAKKVKAGASGDVMLKDADIKTACQSACSADAITFGNLLDKDSAVVAEKANTRTYETLDFLDNGARTTYLAKVRNPNPDMPDAYEKPFSTKEYKASEGHGDEHDHHHHEKEGDH
;
A
#
# COMPACT_ATOMS: atom_id res chain seq x y z
N ASN A 1 17.95 3.12 -2.97
CA ASN A 1 17.60 4.06 -4.07
C ASN A 1 16.87 3.42 -5.24
N ASN A 2 17.17 2.16 -5.59
CA ASN A 2 16.66 1.49 -6.80
C ASN A 2 15.15 1.20 -6.87
N CYS A 3 14.39 1.40 -5.78
CA CYS A 3 12.93 1.20 -5.83
C CYS A 3 12.30 2.31 -6.68
N ALA A 4 11.64 1.94 -7.79
CA ALA A 4 11.00 2.89 -8.72
C ALA A 4 9.97 3.78 -7.99
N TRP A 5 9.13 3.19 -7.15
CA TRP A 5 8.09 3.89 -6.39
C TRP A 5 8.58 4.60 -5.12
N LYS A 6 9.85 4.44 -4.74
CA LYS A 6 10.42 5.06 -3.52
C LYS A 6 9.59 4.82 -2.24
N VAL A 7 8.98 3.65 -2.13
CA VAL A 7 8.11 3.25 -0.99
C VAL A 7 8.88 2.73 0.22
N ARG A 8 10.21 2.58 0.12
CA ARG A 8 11.06 2.23 1.26
C ARG A 8 11.31 3.48 2.09
N ARG A 9 10.94 3.44 3.37
CA ARG A 9 11.21 4.52 4.34
C ARG A 9 12.40 4.11 5.19
N PHE A 10 13.26 5.06 5.53
CA PHE A 10 14.44 4.80 6.34
C PHE A 10 14.31 5.50 7.69
N ASN A 11 14.59 4.77 8.76
CA ASN A 11 14.57 5.32 10.11
C ASN A 11 15.89 6.05 10.38
N TYR A 12 15.94 7.35 10.13
CA TYR A 12 17.12 8.16 10.40
C TYR A 12 17.42 8.28 11.90
N PHE A 13 16.37 8.48 12.69
CA PHE A 13 16.45 8.61 14.14
C PHE A 13 15.69 7.48 14.83
N ASP A 14 15.90 7.34 16.14
CA ASP A 14 15.11 6.43 16.96
C ASP A 14 13.80 7.10 17.36
N TYR A 15 12.83 7.07 16.44
CA TYR A 15 11.50 7.67 16.63
C TYR A 15 10.69 7.04 17.77
N ASN A 16 11.10 5.86 18.26
CA ASN A 16 10.43 5.20 19.37
C ASN A 16 10.91 5.75 20.71
N LYS A 17 12.23 5.88 20.88
CA LYS A 17 12.84 6.28 22.16
C LYS A 17 13.00 7.79 22.35
N ARG A 18 12.94 8.57 21.27
CA ARG A 18 13.14 10.03 21.30
C ARG A 18 11.83 10.81 21.12
N PRO A 19 11.60 11.88 21.90
CA PRO A 19 10.54 12.82 21.58
C PRO A 19 10.88 13.60 20.30
N LEU A 20 9.84 14.02 19.57
CA LEU A 20 9.99 14.63 18.24
C LEU A 20 10.72 15.98 18.27
N GLU A 21 10.67 16.69 19.39
CA GLU A 21 11.31 18.00 19.57
C GLU A 21 12.84 17.91 19.63
N ASN A 22 13.37 16.75 20.06
CA ASN A 22 14.78 16.56 20.44
C ASN A 22 15.50 15.54 19.52
N LEU A 23 15.03 15.37 18.29
CA LEU A 23 15.53 14.34 17.36
C LEU A 23 17.03 14.50 17.03
N TYR A 24 17.49 15.74 16.88
CA TYR A 24 18.86 16.08 16.51
C TYR A 24 19.83 16.12 17.69
N ASP A 25 19.33 15.93 18.91
CA ASP A 25 20.21 16.00 20.07
C ASP A 25 21.27 14.91 20.01
N SER A 26 22.48 15.39 20.15
CA SER A 26 23.70 14.59 20.13
C SER A 26 24.37 14.73 21.49
N PRO A 27 25.25 13.80 21.86
CA PRO A 27 26.06 13.91 23.09
C PRO A 27 26.79 15.26 23.23
N MET A 28 27.06 15.95 22.12
CA MET A 28 27.60 17.31 22.10
C MET A 28 26.62 18.41 22.49
N THR A 29 25.33 18.30 22.12
CA THR A 29 24.32 19.34 22.42
C THR A 29 23.62 19.09 23.76
N LYS A 30 23.45 17.82 24.15
CA LYS A 30 22.92 17.41 25.45
C LYS A 30 23.85 16.37 26.10
N PRO A 31 24.71 16.79 27.04
CA PRO A 31 25.62 15.88 27.75
C PRO A 31 24.88 14.76 28.51
N SER A 32 23.62 14.97 28.90
CA SER A 32 22.79 13.93 29.53
C SER A 32 22.63 12.69 28.66
N LEU A 33 22.59 12.84 27.32
CA LEU A 33 22.53 11.71 26.39
C LEU A 33 23.82 10.88 26.39
N PHE A 34 24.97 11.48 26.71
CA PHE A 34 26.23 10.77 26.85
C PHE A 34 26.23 9.90 28.11
N PHE A 35 25.76 10.46 29.24
CA PHE A 35 25.65 9.73 30.50
C PHE A 35 24.58 8.63 30.45
N ASP A 36 23.42 8.89 29.83
CA ASP A 36 22.40 7.85 29.60
C ASP A 36 22.96 6.72 28.71
N TRP A 37 23.75 7.04 27.67
CA TRP A 37 24.37 6.02 26.83
C TRP A 37 25.44 5.19 27.56
N LEU A 38 26.17 5.78 28.52
CA LEU A 38 27.15 5.07 29.35
C LEU A 38 26.50 4.19 30.43
N GLY A 39 25.38 4.64 31.01
CA GLY A 39 24.67 3.91 32.07
C GLY A 39 23.77 2.81 31.51
N ASP A 40 22.83 3.17 30.64
CA ASP A 40 21.85 2.26 30.06
C ASP A 40 21.55 2.64 28.60
N ARG A 41 22.21 1.96 27.66
CA ARG A 41 21.99 2.15 26.21
C ARG A 41 20.54 1.91 25.78
N GLU A 42 19.73 1.24 26.60
CA GLU A 42 18.35 0.94 26.31
C GLU A 42 17.37 2.03 26.78
N LYS A 43 17.79 2.93 27.67
CA LYS A 43 16.91 3.92 28.29
C LYS A 43 16.25 4.84 27.26
N SER A 44 14.94 5.00 27.39
CA SER A 44 14.15 5.92 26.57
C SER A 44 14.42 7.35 27.04
N SER A 45 14.53 8.29 26.11
CA SER A 45 14.62 9.73 26.44
C SER A 45 13.24 10.39 26.60
N LYS A 46 12.17 9.60 26.54
CA LYS A 46 10.80 10.00 26.89
C LYS A 46 10.55 9.75 28.37
N ASP A 47 9.58 10.48 28.92
CA ASP A 47 9.09 10.22 30.27
C ASP A 47 8.61 8.76 30.40
N GLU A 48 8.88 8.14 31.56
CA GLU A 48 8.63 6.71 31.78
C GLU A 48 7.17 6.34 31.55
N ASP A 49 6.25 7.16 32.06
CA ASP A 49 4.80 6.98 31.90
C ASP A 49 4.37 7.02 30.41
N GLU A 50 4.93 7.95 29.62
CA GLU A 50 4.64 8.04 28.19
C GLU A 50 5.16 6.80 27.45
N TRP A 51 6.37 6.35 27.80
CA TRP A 51 6.98 5.20 27.17
C TRP A 51 6.21 3.91 27.43
N ASP A 52 5.71 3.70 28.64
CA ASP A 52 4.92 2.51 28.98
C ASP A 52 3.55 2.50 28.30
N LEU A 53 2.86 3.63 28.23
CA LEU A 53 1.62 3.76 27.46
C LEU A 53 1.85 3.46 25.96
N LEU A 54 2.96 3.95 25.40
CA LEU A 54 3.31 3.69 24.00
C LEU A 54 3.66 2.22 23.74
N LYS A 55 4.23 1.49 24.70
CA LYS A 55 4.47 0.05 24.55
C LYS A 55 3.15 -0.71 24.41
N LEU A 56 2.14 -0.36 25.21
CA LEU A 56 0.82 -1.02 25.18
C LEU A 56 0.07 -0.79 23.87
N ALA A 57 0.26 0.37 23.24
CA ALA A 57 -0.34 0.67 21.94
C ALA A 57 0.28 -0.11 20.77
N LYS A 58 1.50 -0.66 20.93
CA LYS A 58 2.21 -1.34 19.85
C LYS A 58 1.73 -2.78 19.70
N ASN A 59 1.64 -3.22 18.45
CA ASN A 59 1.31 -4.60 18.14
C ASN A 59 2.48 -5.52 18.49
N PRO A 60 2.30 -6.54 19.37
CA PRO A 60 3.38 -7.44 19.76
C PRO A 60 3.87 -8.36 18.62
N GLN A 61 3.09 -8.51 17.56
CA GLN A 61 3.41 -9.38 16.42
C GLN A 61 4.25 -8.68 15.34
N VAL A 62 4.54 -7.39 15.49
CA VAL A 62 5.32 -6.60 14.53
C VAL A 62 6.55 -6.05 15.21
N SER A 63 7.71 -6.13 14.53
CA SER A 63 8.95 -5.62 15.09
C SER A 63 8.94 -4.09 15.20
N VAL A 64 9.28 -3.61 16.40
CA VAL A 64 9.54 -2.19 16.65
C VAL A 64 10.95 -1.89 16.18
N ARG A 65 11.08 -1.08 15.12
CA ARG A 65 12.37 -0.81 14.47
C ARG A 65 13.11 0.34 15.13
N MET A 66 14.43 0.18 15.25
CA MET A 66 15.35 1.22 15.72
C MET A 66 15.84 2.09 14.55
N ARG A 67 16.71 3.07 14.86
CA ARG A 67 17.42 3.86 13.85
C ARG A 67 18.26 2.95 12.93
N GLY A 68 18.48 3.38 11.69
CA GLY A 68 19.32 2.70 10.72
C GLY A 68 18.63 1.58 9.93
N VAL A 69 17.32 1.38 10.12
CA VAL A 69 16.56 0.30 9.48
C VAL A 69 15.67 0.86 8.37
N MET A 70 15.61 0.16 7.23
CA MET A 70 14.61 0.43 6.20
C MET A 70 13.32 -0.34 6.46
N GLU A 71 12.20 0.32 6.22
CA GLU A 71 10.86 -0.24 6.31
C GLU A 71 10.08 -0.04 5.00
N LYS A 72 9.07 -0.89 4.81
CA LYS A 72 8.17 -0.84 3.66
C LYS A 72 6.86 -1.52 4.04
N CYS A 73 5.85 -1.39 3.19
CA CYS A 73 4.69 -2.26 3.24
C CYS A 73 5.13 -3.73 3.03
N ASP A 74 4.74 -4.59 3.96
CA ASP A 74 5.03 -6.02 3.99
C ASP A 74 3.75 -6.86 3.79
N TYR A 75 2.67 -6.21 3.33
CA TYR A 75 1.32 -6.77 3.23
C TYR A 75 0.81 -7.40 4.54
N CYS A 76 1.18 -6.80 5.68
CA CYS A 76 0.82 -7.29 7.00
C CYS A 76 1.28 -8.74 7.19
N SER A 77 2.56 -9.01 6.96
CA SER A 77 3.13 -10.36 6.99
C SER A 77 2.80 -11.09 8.30
N ALA A 78 2.77 -10.38 9.43
CA ALA A 78 2.34 -10.89 10.72
C ALA A 78 0.91 -11.49 10.69
N ARG A 79 -0.06 -10.80 10.07
CA ARG A 79 -1.44 -11.31 9.92
C ARG A 79 -1.48 -12.54 9.01
N ILE A 80 -0.70 -12.53 7.93
CA ILE A 80 -0.61 -13.68 7.01
C ILE A 80 -0.06 -14.91 7.73
N GLN A 81 1.02 -14.76 8.51
CA GLN A 81 1.60 -15.89 9.24
C GLN A 81 0.63 -16.44 10.30
N ASN A 82 -0.04 -15.57 11.04
CA ASN A 82 -1.02 -16.00 12.04
C ASN A 82 -2.17 -16.80 11.42
N ALA A 83 -2.71 -16.34 10.29
CA ALA A 83 -3.75 -17.07 9.57
C ALA A 83 -3.25 -18.38 8.98
N LYS A 84 -2.03 -18.41 8.41
CA LYS A 84 -1.40 -19.67 7.94
C LYS A 84 -1.25 -20.68 9.07
N ILE A 85 -0.80 -20.24 10.24
CA ILE A 85 -0.63 -21.10 11.41
C ILE A 85 -2.00 -21.61 11.87
N ALA A 86 -2.99 -20.72 12.04
CA ALA A 86 -4.33 -21.10 12.47
C ALA A 86 -4.99 -22.10 11.50
N LYS A 87 -4.87 -21.87 10.19
CA LYS A 87 -5.38 -22.78 9.15
C LYS A 87 -4.68 -24.14 9.21
N LYS A 88 -3.35 -24.18 9.34
CA LYS A 88 -2.59 -25.43 9.48
C LYS A 88 -2.99 -26.22 10.73
N VAL A 89 -3.17 -25.55 11.87
CA VAL A 89 -3.64 -26.17 13.11
C VAL A 89 -5.04 -26.77 12.91
N LYS A 90 -5.95 -26.04 12.27
CA LYS A 90 -7.31 -26.54 11.97
C LYS A 90 -7.32 -27.69 10.97
N ALA A 91 -6.45 -27.66 9.98
CA ALA A 91 -6.36 -28.70 8.96
C ALA A 91 -5.86 -30.04 9.53
N GLY A 92 -4.95 -30.01 10.52
CA GLY A 92 -4.35 -31.22 11.07
C GLY A 92 -3.77 -32.12 9.97
N ALA A 93 -4.25 -33.36 9.89
CA ALA A 93 -3.84 -34.33 8.87
C ALA A 93 -4.63 -34.25 7.54
N SER A 94 -5.69 -33.42 7.46
CA SER A 94 -6.59 -33.37 6.28
C SER A 94 -5.97 -32.71 5.04
N GLY A 95 -4.87 -31.97 5.21
CA GLY A 95 -4.16 -31.30 4.12
C GLY A 95 -4.77 -29.99 3.60
N ASP A 96 -5.95 -29.56 4.08
CA ASP A 96 -6.57 -28.27 3.68
C ASP A 96 -5.86 -27.06 4.32
N VAL A 97 -4.68 -26.74 3.80
CA VAL A 97 -3.83 -25.63 4.28
C VAL A 97 -3.96 -24.36 3.45
N MET A 98 -4.77 -24.38 2.39
CA MET A 98 -4.95 -23.24 1.50
C MET A 98 -5.82 -22.19 2.17
N LEU A 99 -5.31 -20.96 2.17
CA LEU A 99 -6.02 -19.80 2.70
C LEU A 99 -7.01 -19.30 1.66
N LYS A 100 -8.21 -19.00 2.13
CA LYS A 100 -9.26 -18.32 1.38
C LYS A 100 -9.30 -16.84 1.75
N ASP A 101 -9.97 -16.03 0.95
CA ASP A 101 -10.04 -14.57 1.18
C ASP A 101 -10.70 -14.19 2.51
N ALA A 102 -11.64 -15.00 3.00
CA ALA A 102 -12.28 -14.78 4.30
C ALA A 102 -11.31 -14.97 5.49
N ASP A 103 -10.20 -15.69 5.29
CA ASP A 103 -9.28 -16.04 6.38
C ASP A 103 -8.36 -14.87 6.77
N ILE A 104 -8.15 -13.88 5.89
CA ILE A 104 -7.20 -12.77 6.11
C ILE A 104 -7.76 -11.46 5.59
N LYS A 105 -7.77 -10.42 6.45
CA LYS A 105 -7.88 -9.02 6.04
C LYS A 105 -6.65 -8.23 6.46
N THR A 106 -6.04 -7.51 5.52
CA THR A 106 -4.91 -6.61 5.83
C THR A 106 -5.39 -5.39 6.60
N ALA A 107 -4.48 -4.69 7.28
CA ALA A 107 -4.83 -3.52 8.08
C ALA A 107 -5.46 -2.40 7.22
N CYS A 108 -4.86 -2.12 6.05
CA CYS A 108 -5.38 -1.11 5.13
C CYS A 108 -6.73 -1.51 4.51
N GLN A 109 -6.92 -2.78 4.16
CA GLN A 109 -8.22 -3.29 3.71
C GLN A 109 -9.29 -3.15 4.80
N SER A 110 -9.00 -3.52 6.05
CA SER A 110 -9.98 -3.42 7.14
C SER A 110 -10.31 -1.98 7.55
N ALA A 111 -9.40 -1.04 7.31
CA ALA A 111 -9.60 0.37 7.65
C ALA A 111 -10.33 1.15 6.55
N CYS A 112 -10.31 0.65 5.30
CA CYS A 112 -10.94 1.33 4.18
C CYS A 112 -12.45 1.07 4.18
N SER A 113 -13.24 2.08 4.54
CA SER A 113 -14.71 1.99 4.53
C SER A 113 -15.32 1.89 3.13
N ALA A 114 -14.55 2.23 2.09
CA ALA A 114 -14.98 2.19 0.70
C ALA A 114 -14.64 0.85 0.01
N ASP A 115 -14.08 -0.12 0.73
CA ASP A 115 -13.65 -1.42 0.21
C ASP A 115 -12.75 -1.34 -1.04
N ALA A 116 -11.96 -0.27 -1.14
CA ALA A 116 -11.12 0.00 -2.31
C ALA A 116 -9.90 -0.93 -2.45
N ILE A 117 -9.58 -1.69 -1.40
CA ILE A 117 -8.38 -2.56 -1.34
C ILE A 117 -8.84 -3.99 -1.14
N THR A 118 -8.69 -4.81 -2.18
CA THR A 118 -8.92 -6.25 -2.11
C THR A 118 -7.59 -6.97 -1.95
N PHE A 119 -7.46 -7.78 -0.90
CA PHE A 119 -6.29 -8.63 -0.66
C PHE A 119 -6.74 -10.08 -0.55
N GLY A 120 -5.93 -11.01 -1.08
CA GLY A 120 -6.35 -12.40 -1.26
C GLY A 120 -5.25 -13.29 -1.86
N ASN A 121 -5.60 -14.54 -2.10
CA ASN A 121 -4.67 -15.56 -2.58
C ASN A 121 -4.78 -15.78 -4.10
N LEU A 122 -3.75 -15.42 -4.85
CA LEU A 122 -3.73 -15.58 -6.32
C LEU A 122 -3.76 -17.05 -6.80
N LEU A 123 -3.41 -18.00 -5.93
CA LEU A 123 -3.50 -19.43 -6.27
C LEU A 123 -4.94 -19.95 -6.19
N ASP A 124 -5.81 -19.24 -5.47
CA ASP A 124 -7.23 -19.53 -5.43
C ASP A 124 -7.93 -18.80 -6.59
N LYS A 125 -8.38 -19.56 -7.58
CA LYS A 125 -8.98 -19.02 -8.81
C LYS A 125 -10.32 -18.32 -8.55
N ASP A 126 -10.99 -18.69 -7.48
CA ASP A 126 -12.29 -18.13 -7.09
C ASP A 126 -12.14 -16.94 -6.13
N SER A 127 -10.91 -16.49 -5.87
CA SER A 127 -10.65 -15.34 -5.01
C SER A 127 -11.11 -14.02 -5.66
N ALA A 128 -11.57 -13.09 -4.82
CA ALA A 128 -11.96 -11.75 -5.22
C ALA A 128 -10.78 -11.01 -5.89
N VAL A 129 -9.54 -11.25 -5.46
CA VAL A 129 -8.37 -10.62 -6.08
C VAL A 129 -8.14 -11.11 -7.51
N VAL A 130 -8.38 -12.39 -7.79
CA VAL A 130 -8.25 -12.92 -9.17
C VAL A 130 -9.33 -12.30 -10.06
N ALA A 131 -10.57 -12.20 -9.57
CA ALA A 131 -11.65 -11.52 -10.27
C ALA A 131 -11.32 -10.04 -10.54
N GLU A 132 -10.83 -9.31 -9.54
CA GLU A 132 -10.44 -7.90 -9.72
C GLU A 132 -9.26 -7.74 -10.67
N LYS A 133 -8.26 -8.63 -10.63
CA LYS A 133 -7.14 -8.60 -11.57
C LYS A 133 -7.55 -8.89 -13.01
N ALA A 134 -8.59 -9.70 -13.22
CA ALA A 134 -9.16 -9.97 -14.54
C ALA A 134 -10.00 -8.81 -15.10
N ASN A 135 -10.28 -7.77 -14.29
CA ASN A 135 -11.02 -6.60 -14.74
C ASN A 135 -10.27 -5.87 -15.86
N THR A 136 -10.98 -5.45 -16.91
CA THR A 136 -10.42 -4.70 -18.05
C THR A 136 -9.82 -3.35 -17.67
N ARG A 137 -10.17 -2.83 -16.49
CA ARG A 137 -9.64 -1.58 -15.94
C ARG A 137 -8.35 -1.75 -15.14
N THR A 138 -7.88 -2.97 -14.99
CA THR A 138 -6.66 -3.25 -14.22
C THR A 138 -5.44 -2.78 -14.98
N TYR A 139 -4.54 -2.09 -14.29
CA TYR A 139 -3.23 -1.72 -14.82
C TYR A 139 -2.14 -1.89 -13.75
N GLU A 140 -0.93 -2.17 -14.21
CA GLU A 140 0.26 -2.18 -13.35
C GLU A 140 0.92 -0.81 -13.35
N THR A 141 1.37 -0.35 -12.18
CA THR A 141 2.11 0.92 -12.10
C THR A 141 3.52 0.73 -12.64
N LEU A 142 3.93 1.59 -13.57
CA LEU A 142 5.26 1.56 -14.20
C LEU A 142 5.55 0.19 -14.87
N ASP A 143 4.55 -0.35 -15.57
CA ASP A 143 4.61 -1.65 -16.25
C ASP A 143 5.76 -1.75 -17.27
N PHE A 144 6.09 -0.65 -17.94
CA PHE A 144 7.21 -0.56 -18.88
C PHE A 144 8.59 -0.93 -18.28
N LEU A 145 8.72 -0.99 -16.95
CA LEU A 145 9.94 -1.44 -16.26
C LEU A 145 9.99 -2.96 -16.03
N ASP A 146 8.96 -3.72 -16.42
CA ASP A 146 8.80 -5.17 -16.20
C ASP A 146 9.12 -5.58 -14.75
N ASN A 147 8.51 -4.87 -13.82
CA ASN A 147 8.80 -5.01 -12.40
C ASN A 147 7.99 -6.12 -11.70
N GLY A 148 7.02 -6.72 -12.41
CA GLY A 148 6.16 -7.80 -11.91
C GLY A 148 5.43 -7.45 -10.60
N ALA A 149 4.82 -6.26 -10.54
CA ALA A 149 4.21 -5.76 -9.32
C ALA A 149 3.01 -6.62 -8.89
N ARG A 150 3.04 -7.10 -7.64
CA ARG A 150 1.92 -7.91 -7.11
C ARG A 150 0.64 -7.08 -6.90
N THR A 151 0.79 -5.81 -6.56
CA THR A 151 -0.34 -4.87 -6.42
C THR A 151 -0.60 -4.18 -7.74
N THR A 152 -1.82 -4.36 -8.23
CA THR A 152 -2.36 -3.70 -9.41
C THR A 152 -3.47 -2.75 -8.99
N TYR A 153 -3.76 -1.78 -9.84
CA TYR A 153 -4.76 -0.75 -9.56
C TYR A 153 -5.87 -0.82 -10.60
N LEU A 154 -7.06 -0.41 -10.20
CA LEU A 154 -8.18 -0.22 -11.12
C LEU A 154 -8.20 1.24 -11.57
N ALA A 155 -8.34 1.44 -12.88
CA ALA A 155 -8.47 2.77 -13.46
C ALA A 155 -9.69 3.49 -12.88
N LYS A 156 -9.48 4.74 -12.47
CA LYS A 156 -10.57 5.61 -12.02
C LYS A 156 -11.47 5.95 -13.20
N VAL A 157 -12.70 5.46 -13.16
CA VAL A 157 -13.77 5.86 -14.07
C VAL A 157 -14.49 7.06 -13.46
N ARG A 158 -14.59 8.14 -14.21
CA ARG A 158 -15.41 9.30 -13.87
C ARG A 158 -16.55 9.36 -14.88
N ASN A 159 -17.78 9.62 -14.41
CA ASN A 159 -18.97 9.77 -15.24
C ASN A 159 -19.36 11.26 -15.30
N PRO A 160 -18.74 12.08 -16.18
CA PRO A 160 -19.06 13.50 -16.29
C PRO A 160 -20.48 13.68 -16.83
N ASN A 161 -21.19 14.69 -16.33
CA ASN A 161 -22.51 15.06 -16.84
C ASN A 161 -22.34 15.80 -18.18
N PRO A 162 -22.94 15.33 -19.30
CA PRO A 162 -22.85 16.01 -20.60
C PRO A 162 -23.33 17.47 -20.59
N ASP A 163 -24.28 17.82 -19.71
CA ASP A 163 -24.85 19.17 -19.65
C ASP A 163 -23.91 20.21 -18.98
N MET A 164 -22.79 19.76 -18.42
CA MET A 164 -21.83 20.66 -17.78
C MET A 164 -20.88 21.27 -18.82
N PRO A 165 -20.61 22.59 -18.76
CA PRO A 165 -19.77 23.28 -19.75
C PRO A 165 -18.29 22.84 -19.74
N ASP A 166 -17.83 22.14 -18.70
CA ASP A 166 -16.50 21.56 -18.55
C ASP A 166 -16.47 20.02 -18.70
N ALA A 167 -17.54 19.43 -19.24
CA ALA A 167 -17.61 17.99 -19.48
C ALA A 167 -16.54 17.54 -20.49
N TYR A 168 -15.83 16.47 -20.16
CA TYR A 168 -14.87 15.83 -21.06
C TYR A 168 -15.38 14.45 -21.47
N GLU A 169 -15.24 14.08 -22.74
CA GLU A 169 -15.76 12.80 -23.24
C GLU A 169 -14.99 11.58 -22.72
N LYS A 170 -13.69 11.73 -22.42
CA LYS A 170 -12.81 10.65 -21.95
C LYS A 170 -12.00 11.08 -20.72
N PRO A 171 -11.93 10.27 -19.65
CA PRO A 171 -11.17 10.64 -18.46
C PRO A 171 -9.68 10.79 -18.78
N PHE A 172 -9.02 11.76 -18.15
CA PHE A 172 -7.58 12.02 -18.35
C PHE A 172 -6.71 10.77 -18.12
N SER A 173 -7.10 9.88 -17.22
CA SER A 173 -6.43 8.60 -16.97
C SER A 173 -6.32 7.71 -18.22
N THR A 174 -7.36 7.68 -19.06
CA THR A 174 -7.29 6.94 -20.34
C THR A 174 -6.41 7.63 -21.38
N LYS A 175 -6.34 8.97 -21.39
CA LYS A 175 -5.44 9.70 -22.29
C LYS A 175 -3.97 9.49 -21.89
N GLU A 176 -3.65 9.54 -20.60
CA GLU A 176 -2.30 9.32 -20.09
C GLU A 176 -1.79 7.89 -20.34
N TYR A 177 -2.65 6.88 -20.20
CA TYR A 177 -2.26 5.48 -20.44
C TYR A 177 -2.17 5.13 -21.94
N LYS A 178 -3.08 5.65 -22.77
CA LYS A 178 -3.06 5.39 -24.23
C LYS A 178 -2.16 6.32 -25.03
N ALA A 179 -1.60 7.38 -24.44
CA ALA A 179 -0.66 8.26 -25.14
C ALA A 179 0.58 7.52 -25.66
N SER A 180 0.94 6.36 -25.09
CA SER A 180 2.01 5.52 -25.63
C SER A 180 1.62 4.68 -26.84
N GLU A 181 0.32 4.56 -27.18
CA GLU A 181 -0.19 3.71 -28.28
C GLU A 181 -0.50 4.48 -29.57
N GLY A 182 -0.31 5.80 -29.62
CA GLY A 182 -0.83 6.66 -30.69
C GLY A 182 0.21 7.48 -31.45
N HIS A 183 1.15 6.83 -32.13
CA HIS A 183 1.77 7.39 -33.34
C HIS A 183 1.31 6.52 -34.51
N GLY A 184 0.20 6.90 -35.16
CA GLY A 184 -0.27 6.23 -36.37
C GLY A 184 -1.75 6.49 -36.66
N ASP A 185 -1.99 7.37 -37.64
CA ASP A 185 -3.15 7.42 -38.53
C ASP A 185 -4.52 7.81 -37.94
N GLU A 186 -4.77 9.13 -37.89
CA GLU A 186 -6.11 9.70 -38.04
C GLU A 186 -6.57 9.53 -39.50
N HIS A 187 -7.39 8.50 -39.76
CA HIS A 187 -8.25 8.49 -40.93
C HIS A 187 -9.66 8.94 -40.54
N ASP A 188 -9.96 10.14 -41.01
CA ASP A 188 -11.23 10.84 -40.96
C ASP A 188 -12.33 10.02 -41.65
N HIS A 189 -13.43 9.75 -40.94
CA HIS A 189 -14.67 9.22 -41.53
C HIS A 189 -15.84 10.08 -41.10
N HIS A 190 -16.15 11.07 -41.95
CA HIS A 190 -17.38 11.83 -41.96
C HIS A 190 -18.60 10.91 -42.06
N HIS A 191 -19.49 10.97 -41.08
CA HIS A 191 -20.87 10.50 -41.21
C HIS A 191 -21.79 11.71 -41.46
N HIS A 192 -22.33 11.75 -42.69
CA HIS A 192 -23.44 12.60 -43.09
C HIS A 192 -24.75 12.00 -42.54
N GLU A 193 -25.44 12.70 -41.64
CA GLU A 193 -26.87 12.46 -41.39
C GLU A 193 -27.70 13.55 -42.08
N LYS A 194 -28.74 13.09 -42.76
CA LYS A 194 -29.69 13.89 -43.53
C LYS A 194 -30.69 14.53 -42.57
N GLU A 195 -30.79 15.86 -42.57
CA GLU A 195 -31.99 16.55 -42.09
C GLU A 195 -33.05 16.51 -43.19
N GLY A 196 -34.25 16.07 -42.82
CA GLY A 196 -35.47 16.36 -43.55
C GLY A 196 -36.35 17.26 -42.68
N ASP A 197 -36.76 18.40 -43.22
CA ASP A 197 -38.12 18.90 -43.08
C ASP A 197 -38.44 19.93 -44.18
N HIS A 198 -39.69 19.89 -44.65
CA HIS A 198 -40.39 20.69 -45.68
C HIS A 198 -40.24 20.31 -47.16
#